data_AF-T2FE88-F1
#
_entry.id   AF-T2FE88-F1
#
_cell.length_a   1.000
_cell.length_b   1.000
_cell.length_c   1.000
_cell.angle_alpha   90.00
_cell.angle_beta   90.00
_cell.angle_gamma   90.00
#
_symmetry.space_group_name_H-M   'P 1'
#
loop_
_entity.id
_entity.type
_entity.pdbx_description
1 polymer ?
#
loop_
_entity_poly.entity_id
_entity_poly.type
_entity_poly.pdbx_seq_one_letter_code
_entity_poly.pdbx_strand_id
1 'polypeptide(L)'
;QIPMQYFNLMEENYSKYGLSVIQLIQIGKFYELWHEPDVPCLQQTYSQAELLAESAPGPLGVTPPIEQVASLLDMRIVSPGKRSLLQMGFPTYSLPTYLSTLLDKGWTIIVIDELSTGKSGPKQRAVSQVYSPSCNLEDCSELSYVISIYFKDDLLGITLFSAMNGHSIMFPVYWEDRDKVARLLINYHIKEVVIWVESEADPGILNKIYGLLIGWNLFPLEPNA
;
A
#
# COMPACT_ATOMS: atom_id res chain seq x y z
N GLN A 1 -25.57 6.79 -6.93
CA GLN A 1 -24.94 7.77 -6.01
C GLN A 1 -23.73 7.18 -5.31
N ILE A 2 -23.82 5.97 -4.73
CA ILE A 2 -22.67 5.33 -4.05
C ILE A 2 -21.46 5.13 -5.00
N PRO A 3 -21.61 4.72 -6.28
CA PRO A 3 -20.44 4.58 -7.18
C PRO A 3 -19.67 5.88 -7.38
N MET A 4 -20.39 6.97 -7.52
CA MET A 4 -19.78 8.29 -7.66
C MET A 4 -19.06 8.72 -6.37
N GLN A 5 -19.61 8.41 -5.19
CA GLN A 5 -18.93 8.66 -3.92
C GLN A 5 -17.63 7.84 -3.79
N TYR A 6 -17.67 6.57 -4.19
CA TYR A 6 -16.50 5.69 -4.21
C TYR A 6 -15.39 6.26 -5.10
N PHE A 7 -15.69 6.57 -6.36
CA PHE A 7 -14.69 7.07 -7.31
C PHE A 7 -14.15 8.47 -6.95
N ASN A 8 -14.98 9.34 -6.36
CA ASN A 8 -14.51 10.63 -5.86
C ASN A 8 -13.49 10.47 -4.71
N LEU A 9 -13.74 9.54 -3.78
CA LEU A 9 -12.80 9.24 -2.69
C LEU A 9 -11.54 8.55 -3.20
N MET A 10 -11.65 7.74 -4.26
CA MET A 10 -10.54 7.03 -4.89
C MET A 10 -9.47 8.00 -5.37
N GLU A 11 -9.85 9.08 -6.06
CA GLU A 11 -8.91 10.06 -6.59
C GLU A 11 -8.07 10.73 -5.49
N GLU A 12 -8.72 11.19 -4.41
CA GLU A 12 -8.05 11.80 -3.26
C GLU A 12 -7.15 10.80 -2.53
N ASN A 13 -7.68 9.61 -2.25
CA ASN A 13 -6.97 8.58 -1.50
C ASN A 13 -5.76 8.03 -2.26
N TYR A 14 -5.89 7.81 -3.57
CA TYR A 14 -4.83 7.20 -4.35
C TYR A 14 -3.67 8.18 -4.57
N SER A 15 -3.97 9.48 -4.69
CA SER A 15 -2.95 10.53 -4.65
C SER A 15 -2.18 10.56 -3.32
N LYS A 16 -2.88 10.30 -2.21
CA LYS A 16 -2.31 10.38 -0.86
C LYS A 16 -1.49 9.14 -0.45
N TYR A 17 -1.95 7.94 -0.82
CA TYR A 17 -1.41 6.67 -0.30
C TYR A 17 -0.62 5.85 -1.34
N GLY A 18 -0.52 6.35 -2.58
CA GLY A 18 0.35 5.79 -3.61
C GLY A 18 -0.32 4.76 -4.52
N LEU A 19 0.50 3.93 -5.17
CA LEU A 19 0.06 3.09 -6.30
C LEU A 19 -0.41 1.69 -5.86
N SER A 20 0.16 1.12 -4.79
CA SER A 20 -0.24 -0.19 -4.24
C SER A 20 -1.38 -0.07 -3.23
N VAL A 21 -2.48 0.58 -3.63
CA VAL A 21 -3.60 0.91 -2.73
C VAL A 21 -4.92 0.35 -3.24
N ILE A 22 -5.73 -0.14 -2.30
CA ILE A 22 -7.13 -0.49 -2.52
C ILE A 22 -8.03 0.20 -1.50
N GLN A 23 -9.27 0.47 -1.91
CA GLN A 23 -10.27 1.00 -1.00
C GLN A 23 -11.47 0.04 -0.88
N LEU A 24 -11.88 -0.17 0.36
CA LEU A 24 -13.00 -1.00 0.74
C LEU A 24 -14.10 -0.10 1.29
N ILE A 25 -15.22 -0.01 0.57
CA ILE A 25 -16.35 0.83 0.98
C ILE A 25 -17.43 -0.02 1.65
N GLN A 26 -17.86 0.39 2.84
CA GLN A 26 -18.93 -0.28 3.55
C GLN A 26 -20.28 0.04 2.89
N ILE A 27 -21.02 -1.01 2.54
CA ILE A 27 -22.40 -0.96 2.07
C ILE A 27 -23.21 -1.97 2.88
N GLY A 28 -23.94 -1.46 3.87
CA GLY A 28 -24.65 -2.30 4.84
C GLY A 28 -23.71 -3.20 5.65
N LYS A 29 -23.77 -4.52 5.41
CA LYS A 29 -22.97 -5.54 6.11
C LYS A 29 -21.80 -6.08 5.27
N PHE A 30 -21.48 -5.42 4.16
CA PHE A 30 -20.41 -5.83 3.25
C PHE A 30 -19.41 -4.69 3.07
N TYR A 31 -18.14 -5.05 2.92
CA TYR A 31 -17.17 -4.22 2.25
C TYR A 31 -17.17 -4.57 0.78
N GLU A 32 -17.19 -3.54 -0.07
CA GLU A 32 -17.19 -3.68 -1.51
C GLU A 32 -16.00 -2.95 -2.12
N LEU A 33 -15.49 -3.50 -3.22
CA LEU A 33 -14.46 -2.91 -4.05
C LEU A 33 -14.97 -2.87 -5.48
N TRP A 34 -14.90 -1.70 -6.10
CA TRP A 34 -15.46 -1.42 -7.42
C TRP A 34 -14.38 -0.95 -8.39
N HIS A 35 -14.58 -1.29 -9.66
CA HIS A 35 -13.69 -0.89 -10.75
C HIS A 35 -14.52 -0.61 -12.00
N GLU A 36 -14.14 0.43 -12.74
CA GLU A 36 -14.71 0.74 -14.04
C GLU A 36 -13.88 0.02 -15.12
N PRO A 37 -14.47 -0.90 -15.91
CA PRO A 37 -13.72 -1.61 -16.94
C PRO A 37 -13.21 -0.64 -18.00
N ASP A 38 -12.15 -1.04 -18.70
CA ASP A 38 -11.53 -0.29 -19.80
C ASP A 38 -10.93 1.07 -19.40
N VAL A 39 -10.93 1.41 -18.11
CA VAL A 39 -10.19 2.55 -17.56
C VAL A 39 -8.79 2.06 -17.17
N PRO A 40 -7.73 2.63 -17.74
CA PRO A 40 -6.37 2.28 -17.34
C PRO A 40 -6.16 2.60 -15.86
N CYS A 41 -5.89 1.56 -15.07
CA CYS A 41 -5.63 1.68 -13.65
C CYS A 41 -4.11 1.65 -13.44
N LEU A 42 -3.58 2.70 -12.82
CA LEU A 42 -2.19 2.75 -12.36
C LEU A 42 -2.02 2.07 -11.01
N GLN A 43 -3.09 1.54 -10.41
CA GLN A 43 -3.00 0.87 -9.14
C GLN A 43 -2.84 -0.62 -9.36
N GLN A 44 -1.83 -1.18 -8.71
CA GLN A 44 -1.51 -2.59 -8.66
C GLN A 44 -0.52 -2.80 -7.51
N THR A 45 -0.34 -4.02 -7.04
CA THR A 45 0.88 -4.32 -6.29
C THR A 45 2.06 -4.26 -7.23
N TYR A 46 2.97 -3.33 -6.98
CA TYR A 46 4.23 -3.26 -7.69
C TYR A 46 5.27 -4.12 -6.99
N SER A 47 5.89 -5.02 -7.74
CA SER A 47 7.20 -5.55 -7.37
C SER A 47 8.24 -4.42 -7.45
N GLN A 48 9.30 -4.51 -6.65
CA GLN A 48 10.37 -3.50 -6.72
C GLN A 48 11.07 -3.46 -8.08
N ALA A 49 11.14 -4.59 -8.79
CA ALA A 49 11.66 -4.65 -10.15
C ALA A 49 10.83 -3.79 -11.13
N GLU A 50 9.52 -3.70 -10.94
CA GLU A 50 8.63 -2.86 -11.75
C GLU A 50 8.75 -1.36 -11.41
N LEU A 51 9.06 -1.02 -10.15
CA LEU A 51 9.33 0.38 -9.77
C LEU A 51 10.69 0.86 -10.27
N LEU A 52 11.62 -0.06 -10.56
CA LEU A 52 12.98 0.24 -11.02
C LEU A 52 13.18 0.18 -12.53
N ALA A 53 12.26 -0.46 -13.25
CA ALA A 53 12.23 -0.37 -14.69
C ALA A 53 11.93 1.09 -15.07
N GLU A 54 12.90 1.78 -15.70
CA GLU A 54 12.75 3.16 -16.19
C GLU A 54 11.55 3.35 -17.14
N SER A 55 11.00 2.24 -17.67
CA SER A 55 9.67 2.22 -18.25
C SER A 55 8.63 2.03 -17.13
N ALA A 56 8.01 3.12 -16.68
CA ALA A 56 6.74 3.04 -15.97
C ALA A 56 5.87 1.98 -16.66
N PRO A 57 5.32 0.98 -15.94
CA PRO A 57 4.54 -0.05 -16.59
C PRO A 57 3.40 0.65 -17.31
N GLY A 58 3.44 0.58 -18.64
CA GLY A 58 2.39 1.14 -19.46
C GLY A 58 1.07 0.47 -19.06
N PRO A 59 -0.06 1.19 -19.14
CA PRO A 59 -1.37 0.67 -18.73
C PRO A 59 -1.87 -0.54 -19.53
N LEU A 60 -1.10 -1.02 -20.49
CA LEU A 60 -1.42 -2.13 -21.38
C LEU A 60 -0.96 -3.46 -20.75
N GLY A 61 -1.90 -4.18 -20.13
CA GLY A 61 -1.72 -5.57 -19.68
C GLY A 61 -1.68 -5.78 -18.18
N VAL A 62 -1.81 -4.72 -17.38
CA VAL A 62 -1.91 -4.81 -15.92
C VAL A 62 -3.29 -5.34 -15.52
N THR A 63 -3.31 -6.43 -14.75
CA THR A 63 -4.53 -6.96 -14.12
C THR A 63 -5.04 -5.92 -13.12
N PRO A 64 -6.29 -5.44 -13.20
CA PRO A 64 -6.78 -4.39 -12.31
C PRO A 64 -6.79 -4.87 -10.84
N PRO A 65 -6.72 -3.97 -9.85
CA PRO A 65 -6.70 -4.33 -8.43
C PRO A 65 -7.84 -5.24 -8.01
N ILE A 66 -9.03 -5.04 -8.60
CA ILE A 66 -10.21 -5.87 -8.32
C ILE A 66 -9.99 -7.35 -8.68
N GLU A 67 -9.29 -7.62 -9.78
CA GLU A 67 -8.98 -8.98 -10.24
C GLU A 67 -7.88 -9.62 -9.40
N GLN A 68 -6.86 -8.84 -9.05
CA GLN A 68 -5.79 -9.30 -8.15
C GLN A 68 -6.35 -9.66 -6.76
N VAL A 69 -7.13 -8.75 -6.16
CA VAL A 69 -7.76 -8.97 -4.85
C VAL A 69 -8.75 -10.12 -4.91
N ALA A 70 -9.58 -10.21 -5.96
CA ALA A 70 -10.51 -11.30 -6.11
C ALA A 70 -9.80 -12.66 -6.21
N SER A 71 -8.70 -12.75 -6.97
CA SER A 71 -7.89 -13.96 -7.06
C SER A 71 -7.21 -14.31 -5.73
N LEU A 72 -6.72 -13.31 -4.99
CA LEU A 72 -6.05 -13.53 -3.69
C LEU A 72 -7.03 -14.02 -2.61
N LEU A 73 -8.26 -13.54 -2.63
CA LEU A 73 -9.27 -13.85 -1.63
C LEU A 73 -10.24 -14.97 -2.05
N ASP A 74 -10.04 -15.58 -3.22
CA ASP A 74 -10.96 -16.54 -3.86
C ASP A 74 -12.40 -16.00 -3.93
N MET A 75 -12.53 -14.74 -4.36
CA MET A 75 -13.80 -14.02 -4.45
C MET A 75 -14.28 -13.95 -5.90
N ARG A 76 -15.60 -13.94 -6.06
CA ARG A 76 -16.23 -13.77 -7.36
C ARG A 76 -16.42 -12.29 -7.68
N ILE A 77 -15.99 -11.88 -8.87
CA ILE A 77 -16.35 -10.59 -9.46
C ILE A 77 -17.72 -10.70 -10.13
N VAL A 78 -18.58 -9.74 -9.84
CA VAL A 78 -19.89 -9.58 -10.47
C VAL A 78 -19.97 -8.25 -11.20
N SER A 79 -20.83 -8.16 -12.22
CA SER A 79 -21.11 -6.91 -12.93
C SER A 79 -22.57 -6.49 -12.71
N PRO A 80 -22.85 -5.58 -11.75
CA PRO A 80 -24.22 -5.18 -11.46
C PRO A 80 -24.73 -4.17 -12.50
N GLY A 81 -25.66 -4.60 -13.35
CA GLY A 81 -26.51 -3.70 -14.14
C GLY A 81 -25.89 -3.16 -15.44
N LYS A 82 -26.49 -2.08 -15.97
CA LYS A 82 -26.27 -1.56 -17.34
C LYS A 82 -24.95 -0.80 -17.58
N ARG A 83 -24.23 -0.42 -16.52
CA ARG A 83 -23.00 0.40 -16.60
C ARG A 83 -21.70 -0.41 -16.58
N SER A 84 -21.78 -1.74 -16.72
CA SER A 84 -20.63 -2.65 -16.79
C SER A 84 -19.58 -2.52 -15.67
N LEU A 85 -19.91 -1.90 -14.53
CA LEU A 85 -18.97 -1.81 -13.40
C LEU A 85 -18.67 -3.21 -12.85
N LEU A 86 -17.40 -3.46 -12.53
CA LEU A 86 -16.99 -4.66 -11.82
C LEU A 86 -17.10 -4.41 -10.31
N GLN A 87 -17.63 -5.39 -9.60
CA GLN A 87 -17.82 -5.36 -8.16
C GLN A 87 -17.37 -6.69 -7.56
N MET A 88 -16.65 -6.62 -6.44
CA MET A 88 -16.49 -7.72 -5.50
C MET A 88 -16.73 -7.23 -4.08
N GLY A 89 -17.05 -8.14 -3.16
CA GLY A 89 -17.23 -7.77 -1.77
C GLY A 89 -17.26 -8.98 -0.85
N PHE A 90 -17.10 -8.71 0.44
CA PHE A 90 -17.16 -9.72 1.51
C PHE A 90 -17.81 -9.14 2.77
N PRO A 91 -18.34 -9.99 3.67
CA PRO A 91 -18.97 -9.52 4.90
C PRO A 91 -18.01 -8.72 5.79
N THR A 92 -18.48 -7.64 6.43
CA THR A 92 -17.61 -6.74 7.21
C THR A 92 -16.83 -7.44 8.33
N TYR A 93 -17.41 -8.48 8.94
CA TYR A 93 -16.76 -9.25 10.01
C TYR A 93 -15.57 -10.08 9.51
N SER A 94 -15.45 -10.32 8.21
CA SER A 94 -14.33 -11.07 7.62
C SER A 94 -13.09 -10.21 7.35
N LEU A 95 -13.19 -8.88 7.53
CA LEU A 95 -12.08 -7.96 7.29
C LEU A 95 -10.78 -8.39 8.01
N PRO A 96 -10.76 -8.69 9.32
CA PRO A 96 -9.54 -9.08 10.01
C PRO A 96 -8.85 -10.30 9.40
N THR A 97 -9.64 -11.26 8.87
CA THR A 97 -9.12 -12.47 8.22
C THR A 97 -8.43 -12.16 6.89
N TYR A 98 -8.94 -11.20 6.12
CA TYR A 98 -8.39 -10.86 4.81
C TYR A 98 -7.29 -9.81 4.85
N LEU A 99 -7.22 -9.01 5.93
CA LEU A 99 -6.19 -7.98 6.09
C LEU A 99 -4.78 -8.57 5.95
N SER A 100 -4.43 -9.63 6.69
CA SER A 100 -3.08 -10.22 6.64
C SER A 100 -2.70 -10.66 5.23
N THR A 101 -3.60 -11.38 4.55
CA THR A 101 -3.35 -11.88 3.18
C THR A 101 -3.08 -10.76 2.19
N LEU A 102 -3.81 -9.65 2.30
CA LEU A 102 -3.66 -8.50 1.42
C LEU A 102 -2.38 -7.70 1.74
N LEU A 103 -2.11 -7.48 3.03
CA LEU A 103 -0.94 -6.75 3.50
C LEU A 103 0.37 -7.49 3.20
N ASP A 104 0.39 -8.81 3.33
CA ASP A 104 1.54 -9.66 2.96
C ASP A 104 1.84 -9.64 1.46
N LYS A 105 0.85 -9.28 0.63
CA LYS A 105 1.03 -9.02 -0.80
C LYS A 105 1.41 -7.57 -1.11
N GLY A 106 1.57 -6.73 -0.09
CA GLY A 106 2.02 -5.33 -0.24
C GLY A 106 0.90 -4.34 -0.54
N TRP A 107 -0.37 -4.70 -0.33
CA TRP A 107 -1.49 -3.76 -0.48
C TRP A 107 -1.61 -2.84 0.72
N THR A 108 -1.75 -1.54 0.47
CA THR A 108 -2.29 -0.58 1.44
C THR A 108 -3.82 -0.56 1.31
N ILE A 109 -4.53 -0.74 2.43
CA ILE A 109 -5.98 -0.95 2.45
C ILE A 109 -6.63 0.22 3.16
N ILE A 110 -7.52 0.92 2.45
CA ILE A 110 -8.29 2.03 2.98
C ILE A 110 -9.70 1.55 3.26
N VAL A 111 -10.11 1.61 4.53
CA VAL A 111 -11.46 1.21 4.95
C VAL A 111 -12.32 2.46 5.08
N ILE A 112 -13.48 2.42 4.43
CA ILE A 112 -14.43 3.54 4.38
C ILE A 112 -15.76 3.06 4.97
N ASP A 113 -16.07 3.52 6.18
CA ASP A 113 -17.25 3.08 6.93
C ASP A 113 -18.47 3.99 6.74
N GLU A 114 -19.66 3.41 6.93
CA GLU A 114 -20.91 4.16 7.00
C GLU A 114 -21.05 4.86 8.36
N LEU A 115 -21.13 6.19 8.33
CA LEU A 115 -21.37 7.00 9.52
C LEU A 115 -22.84 6.94 9.94
N SER A 116 -23.11 6.61 11.20
CA SER A 116 -24.46 6.60 11.77
C SER A 116 -24.93 8.03 12.08
N THR A 117 -25.46 8.75 11.09
CA THR A 117 -25.86 10.16 11.27
C THR A 117 -27.26 10.36 11.82
N GLY A 118 -28.04 9.31 12.08
CA GLY A 118 -29.41 9.39 12.65
C GLY A 118 -30.42 10.19 11.81
N LYS A 119 -30.02 10.67 10.63
CA LYS A 119 -30.81 11.52 9.73
C LYS A 119 -31.35 10.71 8.56
N SER A 120 -32.54 11.08 8.10
CA SER A 120 -33.10 10.56 6.84
C SER A 120 -32.31 11.14 5.66
N GLY A 121 -31.63 10.28 4.89
CA GLY A 121 -30.80 10.67 3.75
C GLY A 121 -29.79 9.60 3.36
N PRO A 122 -29.01 9.83 2.27
CA PRO A 122 -27.91 8.95 1.92
C PRO A 122 -26.90 8.89 3.07
N LYS A 123 -26.54 7.67 3.49
CA LYS A 123 -25.55 7.46 4.55
C LYS A 123 -24.24 8.14 4.17
N GLN A 124 -23.71 8.94 5.10
CA GLN A 124 -22.38 9.51 4.96
C GLN A 124 -21.34 8.41 5.13
N ARG A 125 -20.21 8.55 4.45
CA ARG A 125 -19.10 7.61 4.54
C ARG A 125 -17.80 8.38 4.66
N ALA A 126 -16.90 7.89 5.48
CA ALA A 126 -15.59 8.49 5.71
C ALA A 126 -14.54 7.38 5.87
N VAL A 127 -13.30 7.70 5.54
CA VAL A 127 -12.16 6.83 5.84
C VAL A 127 -12.11 6.63 7.35
N SER A 128 -12.31 5.40 7.79
CA SER A 128 -12.24 5.04 9.21
C SER A 128 -10.83 4.61 9.59
N GLN A 129 -10.19 3.82 8.71
CA GLN A 129 -8.88 3.22 8.97
C GLN A 129 -8.07 3.06 7.68
N VAL A 130 -6.75 3.07 7.83
CA VAL A 130 -5.80 2.75 6.76
C VAL A 130 -4.80 1.74 7.31
N TYR A 131 -4.68 0.61 6.62
CA TYR A 131 -3.75 -0.45 6.95
C TYR A 131 -2.62 -0.46 5.91
N SER A 132 -1.38 -0.33 6.36
CA SER A 132 -0.19 -0.53 5.53
C SER A 132 0.57 -1.77 6.00
N PRO A 133 1.42 -2.39 5.15
CA PRO A 133 2.11 -3.64 5.47
C PRO A 133 2.88 -3.66 6.80
N SER A 134 3.40 -2.50 7.25
CA SER A 134 4.13 -2.40 8.52
C SER A 134 3.33 -1.84 9.70
N CYS A 135 2.10 -1.36 9.47
CA CYS A 135 1.26 -0.70 10.49
C CYS A 135 0.01 -1.50 10.87
N ASN A 136 0.01 -2.81 10.65
CA ASN A 136 -1.10 -3.67 11.05
C ASN A 136 -1.06 -3.98 12.56
N LEU A 137 -1.88 -3.29 13.34
CA LEU A 137 -1.98 -3.51 14.78
C LEU A 137 -2.80 -4.75 15.17
N GLU A 138 -3.51 -5.36 14.22
CA GLU A 138 -4.36 -6.53 14.46
C GLU A 138 -3.55 -7.84 14.43
N ASP A 139 -2.41 -7.86 13.74
CA ASP A 139 -1.48 -8.99 13.70
C ASP A 139 -0.27 -8.73 14.60
N CYS A 140 -0.28 -9.34 15.78
CA CYS A 140 0.75 -9.18 16.81
C CYS A 140 1.78 -10.32 16.83
N SER A 141 1.87 -11.13 15.77
CA SER A 141 2.77 -12.28 15.73
C SER A 141 4.25 -11.89 15.71
N GLU A 142 4.60 -10.84 14.97
CA GLU A 142 5.98 -10.35 14.82
C GLU A 142 6.02 -8.81 14.85
N LEU A 143 7.11 -8.23 15.37
CA LEU A 143 7.30 -6.79 15.36
C LEU A 143 7.74 -6.32 13.97
N SER A 144 6.81 -5.69 13.24
CA SER A 144 7.12 -5.01 11.98
C SER A 144 7.67 -3.61 12.21
N TYR A 145 8.58 -3.18 11.34
CA TYR A 145 9.15 -1.85 11.34
C TYR A 145 8.97 -1.17 9.98
N VAL A 146 8.59 0.10 10.01
CA VAL A 146 8.74 1.03 8.90
C VAL A 146 10.13 1.64 8.98
N ILE A 147 10.83 1.70 7.84
CA ILE A 147 12.06 2.48 7.72
C ILE A 147 11.78 3.76 6.94
N SER A 148 12.26 4.89 7.45
CA SER A 148 12.30 6.16 6.72
C SER A 148 13.76 6.47 6.38
N ILE A 149 14.03 6.75 5.11
CA ILE A 149 15.36 7.11 4.61
C ILE A 149 15.29 8.52 4.05
N TYR A 150 16.07 9.41 4.65
CA TYR A 150 16.35 10.74 4.15
C TYR A 150 17.76 10.76 3.58
N PHE A 151 17.94 11.28 2.37
CA PHE A 151 19.27 11.42 1.77
C PHE A 151 19.58 12.89 1.51
N LYS A 152 20.76 13.31 1.97
CA LYS A 152 21.30 14.65 1.72
C LYS A 152 22.81 14.57 1.54
N ASP A 153 23.29 15.05 0.40
CA ASP A 153 24.71 15.01 0.01
C ASP A 153 25.28 13.58 0.07
N ASP A 154 26.08 13.25 1.09
CA ASP A 154 26.63 11.91 1.34
C ASP A 154 26.17 11.32 2.68
N LEU A 155 25.09 11.87 3.26
CA LEU A 155 24.53 11.47 4.54
C LEU A 155 23.13 10.87 4.38
N LEU A 156 22.96 9.67 4.93
CA LEU A 156 21.68 8.98 5.08
C LEU A 156 21.16 9.19 6.49
N GLY A 157 20.00 9.83 6.64
CA GLY A 157 19.22 9.81 7.88
C GLY A 157 18.29 8.61 7.86
N ILE A 158 18.52 7.64 8.73
CA ILE A 158 17.69 6.43 8.82
C ILE A 158 16.89 6.47 10.11
N THR A 159 15.58 6.26 9.99
CA THR A 159 14.67 6.10 11.12
C THR A 159 13.94 4.78 11.00
N LEU A 160 13.93 3.99 12.07
CA LEU A 160 13.15 2.78 12.24
C LEU A 160 12.01 3.08 13.21
N PHE A 161 10.79 2.70 12.87
CA PHE A 161 9.63 2.89 13.72
C PHE A 161 8.72 1.66 13.70
N SER A 162 8.31 1.17 14.88
CA SER A 162 7.26 0.16 14.99
C SER A 162 6.02 0.78 15.63
N ALA A 163 4.91 0.76 14.88
CA ALA A 163 3.62 1.25 15.36
C ALA A 163 3.06 0.39 16.52
N MET A 164 3.48 -0.88 16.62
CA MET A 164 2.94 -1.86 17.56
C MET A 164 3.36 -1.58 19.01
N ASN A 165 4.61 -1.16 19.22
CA ASN A 165 5.17 -0.91 20.55
C ASN A 165 5.70 0.52 20.74
N GLY A 166 5.61 1.36 19.70
CA GLY A 166 6.11 2.74 19.71
C GLY A 166 7.64 2.85 19.69
N HIS A 167 8.36 1.75 19.47
CA HIS A 167 9.81 1.73 19.43
C HIS A 167 10.32 2.50 18.20
N SER A 168 11.20 3.47 18.45
CA SER A 168 11.79 4.31 17.41
C SER A 168 13.30 4.42 17.60
N ILE A 169 14.06 4.27 16.52
CA ILE A 169 15.50 4.49 16.49
C ILE A 169 15.80 5.40 15.30
N MET A 170 16.59 6.46 15.51
CA MET A 170 17.07 7.34 14.46
C MET A 170 18.59 7.44 14.54
N PHE A 171 19.28 7.27 13.41
CA PHE A 171 20.72 7.45 13.33
C PHE A 171 21.17 7.92 11.94
N PRO A 172 22.20 8.79 11.89
CA PRO A 172 22.82 9.20 10.63
C PRO A 172 23.89 8.18 10.20
N VAL A 173 24.07 8.04 8.90
CA VAL A 173 25.00 7.10 8.28
C VAL A 173 25.67 7.79 7.10
N TYR A 174 27.00 7.87 7.12
CA TYR A 174 27.74 8.32 5.95
C TYR A 174 27.64 7.27 4.84
N TRP A 175 27.54 7.72 3.59
CA TRP A 175 27.41 6.83 2.43
C TRP A 175 28.54 5.79 2.33
N GLU A 176 29.75 6.14 2.76
CA GLU A 176 30.90 5.21 2.82
C GLU A 176 30.66 4.02 3.76
N ASP A 177 29.87 4.22 4.82
CA ASP A 177 29.59 3.23 5.87
C ASP A 177 28.26 2.48 5.68
N ARG A 178 27.57 2.70 4.55
CA ARG A 178 26.24 2.16 4.26
C ARG A 178 26.12 0.64 4.48
N ASP A 179 27.14 -0.13 4.12
CA ASP A 179 27.11 -1.60 4.23
C ASP A 179 27.11 -2.10 5.69
N LYS A 180 27.58 -1.28 6.64
CA LYS A 180 27.51 -1.61 8.08
C LYS A 180 26.06 -1.65 8.58
N VAL A 181 25.19 -0.86 7.95
CA VAL A 181 23.80 -0.69 8.35
C VAL A 181 22.92 -1.81 7.84
N ALA A 182 23.25 -2.39 6.68
CA ALA A 182 22.54 -3.54 6.12
C ALA A 182 22.31 -4.65 7.15
N ARG A 183 23.37 -5.02 7.89
CA ARG A 183 23.33 -6.05 8.93
C ARG A 183 22.44 -5.70 10.11
N LEU A 184 22.35 -4.41 10.45
CA LEU A 184 21.45 -3.94 11.50
C LEU A 184 20.00 -4.10 11.04
N LEU A 185 19.70 -3.65 9.82
CA LEU A 185 18.35 -3.58 9.27
C LEU A 185 17.73 -4.96 8.99
N ILE A 186 18.53 -5.96 8.61
CA ILE A 186 18.04 -7.33 8.34
C ILE A 186 17.31 -7.93 9.55
N ASN A 187 17.65 -7.54 10.78
CA ASN A 187 17.02 -8.07 12.00
C ASN A 187 15.68 -7.41 12.35
N TYR A 188 15.30 -6.32 11.68
CA TYR A 188 14.11 -5.53 12.03
C TYR A 188 12.86 -5.85 11.19
N HIS A 189 12.86 -6.91 10.38
CA HIS A 189 11.69 -7.36 9.61
C HIS A 189 10.92 -6.21 8.94
N ILE A 190 11.65 -5.42 8.14
CA ILE A 190 11.13 -4.22 7.51
C ILE A 190 10.19 -4.62 6.38
N LYS A 191 8.93 -4.19 6.44
CA LYS A 191 7.92 -4.47 5.40
C LYS A 191 7.56 -3.23 4.55
N GLU A 192 7.99 -2.04 4.96
CA GLU A 192 7.65 -0.78 4.32
C GLU A 192 8.81 0.23 4.44
N VAL A 193 9.10 0.93 3.34
CA VAL A 193 10.13 1.98 3.26
C VAL A 193 9.48 3.29 2.81
N VAL A 194 9.78 4.36 3.52
CA VAL A 194 9.45 5.73 3.13
C VAL A 194 10.74 6.43 2.74
N ILE A 195 10.91 6.75 1.46
CA ILE A 195 12.07 7.49 0.97
C ILE A 195 11.68 8.96 0.84
N TRP A 196 12.44 9.84 1.49
CA TRP A 196 12.33 11.27 1.28
C TRP A 196 13.56 11.78 0.55
N VAL A 197 13.31 12.45 -0.57
CA VAL A 197 14.33 13.08 -1.40
C VAL A 197 13.94 14.55 -1.57
N GLU A 198 14.88 15.47 -1.38
CA GLU A 198 14.63 16.90 -1.56
C GLU A 198 14.31 17.20 -3.04
N SER A 199 13.35 18.09 -3.31
CA SER A 199 12.71 18.26 -4.64
C SER A 199 13.66 18.62 -5.79
N GLU A 200 14.91 18.99 -5.51
CA GLU A 200 15.94 19.31 -6.51
C GLU A 200 16.92 18.15 -6.75
N ALA A 201 16.74 17.02 -6.07
CA ALA A 201 17.68 15.92 -6.17
C ALA A 201 17.53 15.19 -7.52
N ASP A 202 18.68 14.94 -8.14
CA ASP A 202 18.83 14.16 -9.35
C ASP A 202 18.05 12.84 -9.25
N PRO A 203 17.20 12.47 -10.23
CA PRO A 203 16.55 11.14 -10.27
C PRO A 203 17.53 9.98 -10.07
N GLY A 204 18.83 10.17 -10.35
CA GLY A 204 19.89 9.23 -9.99
C GLY A 204 20.00 8.88 -8.49
N ILE A 205 19.56 9.76 -7.58
CA ILE A 205 19.59 9.52 -6.13
C ILE A 205 18.57 8.45 -5.72
N LEU A 206 17.36 8.51 -6.28
CA LEU A 206 16.33 7.52 -6.00
C LEU A 206 16.82 6.13 -6.44
N ASN A 207 17.41 6.04 -7.64
CA ASN A 207 18.01 4.81 -8.17
C ASN A 207 19.17 4.28 -7.29
N LYS A 208 19.99 5.17 -6.72
CA LYS A 208 21.04 4.78 -5.75
C LYS A 208 20.44 4.17 -4.49
N ILE A 209 19.39 4.79 -3.92
CA ILE A 209 18.73 4.28 -2.71
C ILE A 209 18.03 2.95 -3.00
N TYR A 210 17.40 2.79 -4.16
CA TYR A 210 16.82 1.51 -4.52
C TYR A 210 17.86 0.41 -4.73
N GLY A 211 18.96 0.71 -5.42
CA GLY A 211 20.08 -0.23 -5.57
C GLY A 211 20.67 -0.65 -4.22
N LEU A 212 20.71 0.28 -3.26
CA LEU A 212 21.10 0.02 -1.87
C LEU A 212 20.14 -0.95 -1.17
N LEU A 213 18.83 -0.69 -1.24
CA LEU A 213 17.79 -1.51 -0.59
C LEU A 213 17.77 -2.94 -1.14
N ILE A 214 17.97 -3.10 -2.46
CA ILE A 214 18.15 -4.41 -3.10
C ILE A 214 19.44 -5.07 -2.63
N GLY A 215 20.56 -4.34 -2.64
CA GLY A 215 21.86 -4.85 -2.19
C GLY A 215 21.86 -5.32 -0.73
N TRP A 216 21.01 -4.71 0.11
CA TRP A 216 20.80 -5.10 1.50
C TRP A 216 19.84 -6.27 1.68
N ASN A 217 19.23 -6.77 0.60
CA ASN A 217 18.21 -7.81 0.62
C ASN A 217 17.01 -7.48 1.53
N LEU A 218 16.72 -6.20 1.73
CA LEU A 218 15.52 -5.76 2.46
C LEU A 218 14.28 -5.88 1.57
N PHE A 219 14.45 -5.72 0.27
CA PHE A 219 13.40 -5.94 -0.72
C PHE A 219 13.99 -6.69 -1.91
N PRO A 220 13.85 -8.03 -1.96
CA PRO A 220 14.34 -8.82 -3.08
C PRO A 220 13.60 -8.42 -4.37
N LEU A 221 14.27 -8.59 -5.51
CA LEU A 221 13.72 -8.31 -6.84
C LEU A 221 12.48 -9.15 -7.17
N GLU A 222 12.34 -10.31 -6.53
CA GLU A 222 11.18 -11.19 -6.65
C GLU A 222 10.40 -11.25 -5.32
N PRO A 223 9.09 -10.97 -5.31
CA PRO A 223 8.26 -11.09 -4.12
C PRO A 223 7.97 -12.57 -3.86
N ASN A 224 8.85 -13.22 -3.11
CA ASN A 224 8.82 -14.63 -2.70
C ASN A 224 9.24 -15.62 -3.80
N ALA A 225 10.48 -16.11 -3.67
CA ALA A 225 10.79 -17.51 -3.95
C ALA A 225 10.65 -18.31 -2.65
#